data_AF-A0A7W5DRH6-F1
#
_entry.id   AF-A0A7W5DRH6-F1
#
_cell.length_a   1.000
_cell.length_b   1.000
_cell.length_c   1.000
_cell.angle_alpha   90.00
_cell.angle_beta   90.00
_cell.angle_gamma   90.00
#
_symmetry.space_group_name_H-M   'P 1'
#
loop_
_entity.id
_entity.type
_entity.pdbx_description
1 polymer ?
#
loop_
_entity_poly.entity_id
_entity_poly.type
_entity_poly.pdbx_seq_one_letter_code
_entity_poly.pdbx_strand_id
1 'polypeptide(L)' 'MNRLHNLFQQKNARILSVYFTAGFPQLNDTREILRQLQAHHVDMVEIGIPFSDPMADGVV' A
#
# COMPACT_ATOMS: atom_id res chain seq x y z
N MET A 1 21.45 -0.16 3.16
CA MET A 1 20.33 -0.97 2.62
C MET A 1 19.03 -0.20 2.80
N ASN A 2 18.06 -0.35 1.89
CA ASN A 2 16.75 0.32 2.01
C ASN A 2 15.75 -0.55 2.81
N ARG A 3 14.57 0.00 3.12
CA ARG A 3 13.55 -0.68 3.93
C ARG A 3 13.10 -2.01 3.33
N LEU A 4 12.96 -2.09 2.01
CA LEU A 4 12.55 -3.30 1.31
C LEU A 4 13.61 -4.41 1.43
N HIS A 5 14.88 -4.09 1.23
CA HIS A 5 15.96 -5.07 1.42
C HIS A 5 15.97 -5.62 2.85
N ASN A 6 15.77 -4.76 3.85
CA ASN A 6 15.70 -5.21 5.25
C ASN A 6 14.49 -6.12 5.49
N LEU A 7 13.31 -5.79 4.94
CA LEU A 7 12.11 -6.59 5.06
C LEU A 7 12.33 -8.01 4.50
N PHE A 8 12.84 -8.12 3.28
CA PHE A 8 13.05 -9.43 2.63
C PHE A 8 14.18 -10.25 3.28
N GLN A 9 15.11 -9.61 3.99
CA GLN A 9 16.12 -10.32 4.79
C GLN A 9 15.56 -10.85 6.13
N GLN A 10 14.63 -10.12 6.75
CA GLN A 10 14.06 -10.46 8.05
C GLN A 10 12.88 -11.42 7.94
N LYS A 11 12.14 -11.39 6.82
CA LYS A 11 10.92 -12.15 6.59
C LYS A 11 10.96 -12.87 5.25
N ASN A 12 11.02 -14.19 5.31
CA ASN A 12 11.34 -15.04 4.15
C ASN A 12 10.06 -15.60 3.48
N ALA A 13 8.89 -15.41 4.09
CA ALA A 13 7.61 -15.90 3.60
C ALA A 13 6.44 -15.09 4.21
N ARG A 14 5.27 -15.14 3.56
CA ARG A 14 4.01 -14.51 4.04
C ARG A 14 4.12 -13.00 4.27
N ILE A 15 4.76 -12.30 3.32
CA ILE A 15 4.75 -10.83 3.28
C ILE A 15 3.37 -10.38 2.80
N LEU A 16 2.71 -9.55 3.61
CA LEU A 16 1.45 -8.91 3.28
C LEU A 16 1.74 -7.55 2.65
N SER A 17 1.51 -7.45 1.35
CA SER A 17 1.46 -6.17 0.62
C SER A 17 0.00 -5.75 0.45
N VAL A 18 -0.32 -4.49 0.72
CA VAL A 18 -1.66 -3.92 0.51
C VAL A 18 -1.58 -2.77 -0.48
N TYR A 19 -2.40 -2.85 -1.53
CA TYR A 19 -2.57 -1.78 -2.51
C TYR A 19 -3.83 -0.96 -2.21
N PHE A 20 -3.74 0.36 -2.33
CA PHE A 20 -4.90 1.25 -2.38
C PHE A 20 -4.59 2.55 -3.12
N THR A 21 -5.63 3.24 -3.60
CA THR A 21 -5.49 4.51 -4.33
C THR A 21 -5.48 5.70 -3.37
N ALA A 22 -4.49 6.59 -3.51
CA ALA A 22 -4.41 7.82 -2.72
C ALA A 22 -5.65 8.71 -2.96
N GLY A 23 -6.21 9.24 -1.88
CA GLY A 23 -7.34 10.16 -1.92
C GLY A 23 -8.71 9.48 -2.10
N PHE A 24 -8.76 8.15 -2.02
CA PHE A 24 -10.00 7.37 -2.03
C PHE A 24 -10.22 6.70 -0.65
N PRO A 25 -11.46 6.65 -0.11
CA PRO A 25 -12.68 7.22 -0.68
C PRO A 25 -12.81 8.74 -0.54
N GLN A 26 -12.12 9.36 0.41
CA GLN A 26 -12.02 10.82 0.55
C GLN A 26 -10.56 11.30 0.50
N LEU A 27 -10.36 12.57 0.10
CA LEU A 27 -9.05 13.17 -0.14
C LEU A 27 -8.04 12.97 1.01
N ASN A 28 -8.52 13.02 2.26
CA ASN A 28 -7.68 12.95 3.45
C ASN A 28 -7.55 11.53 4.04
N ASP A 29 -8.21 10.53 3.46
CA ASP A 29 -8.26 9.17 4.03
C ASP A 29 -6.94 8.43 3.89
N THR A 30 -6.11 8.76 2.91
CA THR A 30 -4.78 8.16 2.70
C THR A 30 -3.97 8.09 3.99
N ARG A 31 -3.98 9.16 4.79
CA ARG A 31 -3.22 9.22 6.05
C ARG A 31 -3.82 8.30 7.11
N GLU A 32 -5.14 8.22 7.19
CA GLU A 32 -5.82 7.34 8.15
C GLU A 32 -5.61 5.88 7.79
N ILE A 33 -5.81 5.53 6.51
CA ILE A 33 -5.58 4.19 5.97
C ILE A 33 -4.15 3.73 6.28
N LEU A 34 -3.13 4.54 5.98
CA LEU A 34 -1.73 4.19 6.28
C LEU A 34 -1.48 3.95 7.78
N ARG A 35 -2.08 4.77 8.66
CA ARG A 35 -1.95 4.58 10.11
C ARG A 35 -2.59 3.27 10.57
N GLN A 36 -3.77 2.94 10.05
CA GLN A 36 -4.45 1.69 10.36
C GLN A 36 -3.67 0.48 9.83
N LEU A 37 -3.21 0.49 8.58
CA LEU A 37 -2.39 -0.58 7.99
C LEU A 37 -1.11 -0.83 8.79
N GLN A 38 -0.45 0.25 9.24
CA GLN A 38 0.72 0.14 10.12
C GLN A 38 0.36 -0.50 11.49
N ALA A 39 -0.75 -0.08 12.11
CA ALA A 39 -1.22 -0.64 13.39
C ALA A 39 -1.58 -2.13 13.29
N HIS A 40 -2.01 -2.57 12.11
CA HIS A 40 -2.35 -3.96 11.81
C HIS A 40 -1.18 -4.80 11.25
N HIS A 41 0.06 -4.30 11.33
CA HIS A 41 1.28 -5.04 10.97
C HIS A 41 1.35 -5.48 9.50
N VAL A 42 0.85 -4.65 8.58
CA VAL A 42 1.12 -4.82 7.14
C VAL A 42 2.63 -4.62 6.88
N ASP A 43 3.22 -5.49 6.07
CA ASP A 43 4.67 -5.47 5.83
C ASP A 43 5.06 -4.39 4.80
N MET A 44 4.23 -4.21 3.77
CA MET A 44 4.45 -3.25 2.69
C MET A 44 3.13 -2.66 2.21
N VAL A 45 3.17 -1.40 1.78
CA VAL A 45 2.01 -0.72 1.22
C VAL A 45 2.36 -0.16 -0.16
N GLU A 46 1.47 -0.37 -1.11
CA GLU A 46 1.52 0.16 -2.46
C GLU A 46 0.46 1.24 -2.60
N ILE A 47 0.89 2.46 -2.92
CA ILE A 47 -0.02 3.61 -3.03
C ILE A 47 -0.19 3.94 -4.51
N GLY A 48 -1.38 3.68 -5.04
CA GLY A 48 -1.77 4.09 -6.38
C GLY A 48 -1.93 5.60 -6.46
N ILE A 49 -1.30 6.22 -7.45
CA ILE A 49 -1.52 7.63 -7.77
C ILE A 49 -2.71 7.68 -8.74
N PRO A 50 -3.80 8.41 -8.44
CA PRO A 50 -4.93 8.53 -9.35
C PRO A 50 -4.49 8.96 -10.75
N PHE A 51 -4.96 8.24 -11.76
CA PHE A 51 -4.67 8.50 -13.16
C PHE A 51 -5.98 8.69 -13.94
N SER A 52 -5.98 9.58 -14.93
CA SER A 52 -7.19 9.94 -15.67
C SER A 52 -7.71 8.84 -16.58
N ASP A 53 -6.83 7.93 -17.02
CA ASP A 53 -7.17 6.85 -17.94
C ASP A 53 -6.57 5.50 -17.49
N PRO A 54 -7.12 4.88 -16.44
CA PRO A 54 -6.54 3.69 -15.82
C PRO A 54 -6.88 2.41 -16.61
N MET A 55 -6.46 2.33 -17.88
CA MET A 55 -6.77 1.18 -18.76
C MET A 55 -6.24 -0.16 -18.25
N ALA A 56 -5.19 -0.13 -17.42
CA ALA A 56 -4.58 -1.33 -16.85
C ALA A 56 -5.25 -1.78 -15.54
N ASP A 57 -6.06 -0.91 -14.91
CA ASP A 57 -6.76 -1.26 -13.68
C ASP A 57 -8.08 -1.96 -14.03
N GLY A 58 -8.36 -3.08 -13.35
CA GLY A 58 -9.61 -3.82 -13.50
C GLY A 58 -10.79 -3.12 -12.82
N VAL A 59 -12.01 -3.55 -13.13
CA VAL A 59 -13.20 -3.14 -12.37
C VAL A 59 -13.09 -3.72 -10.96
N VAL A 60 -13.30 -2.86 -9.94
CA VAL A 60 -13.21 -3.19 -8.51
C VAL A 60 -14.60 -3.45 -7.94
#